data_AF-A0A6G4QTS7-F1
#
_entry.id   AF-A0A6G4QTS7-F1
#
_cell.length_a   1.000
_cell.length_b   1.000
_cell.length_c   1.000
_cell.angle_alpha   90.00
_cell.angle_beta   90.00
_cell.angle_gamma   90.00
#
_symmetry.space_group_name_H-M   'P 1'
#
loop_
_entity.id
_entity.type
_entity.pdbx_description
1 polymer ?
#
loop_
_entity_poly.entity_id
_entity_poly.type
_entity_poly.pdbx_seq_one_letter_code
_entity_poly.pdbx_strand_id
1 'polypeptide(L)'
;MRSGAVPAFVLVGALALAGCGGPKLPKGVDEDALTQAVGRAIGSPSTCVLIAQADGKVLWTGGGYISCARNLPTCEGKTSTAQDVLKANLAGEAKFISCDSSPTNRVGWAMGPVPAGEGRQASGLRYVAVMEGDRALPGIEIQDRVERAFVRAGF
;
A
#
# COMPACT_ATOMS: atom_id res chain seq x y z
N MET A 1 2.52 -7.80 66.25
CA MET A 1 3.25 -6.71 65.57
C MET A 1 4.21 -7.35 64.56
N ARG A 2 4.07 -6.99 63.26
CA ARG A 2 5.04 -7.09 62.13
C ARG A 2 5.56 -8.51 61.78
N SER A 3 5.07 -9.17 60.72
CA SER A 3 5.32 -8.96 59.26
C SER A 3 6.80 -8.96 58.84
N GLY A 4 7.15 -9.90 57.94
CA GLY A 4 8.17 -9.69 56.91
C GLY A 4 9.03 -10.92 56.57
N ALA A 5 8.78 -11.54 55.42
CA ALA A 5 9.81 -11.98 54.45
C ALA A 5 9.15 -12.63 53.21
N VAL A 6 9.36 -12.02 52.04
CA VAL A 6 9.07 -12.52 50.68
C VAL A 6 10.42 -12.98 50.09
N PRO A 7 10.51 -14.13 49.39
CA PRO A 7 10.60 -14.16 47.91
C PRO A 7 10.02 -15.48 47.32
N ALA A 8 9.83 -15.75 46.02
CA ALA A 8 9.87 -15.06 44.74
C ALA A 8 9.23 -16.03 43.70
N PHE A 9 8.75 -15.48 42.56
CA PHE A 9 8.82 -15.99 41.17
C PHE A 9 8.57 -17.50 40.92
N VAL A 10 7.68 -17.95 40.02
CA VAL A 10 7.50 -17.55 38.62
C VAL A 10 6.06 -17.92 38.19
N LEU A 11 5.22 -16.94 37.85
CA LEU A 11 4.06 -17.19 37.00
C LEU A 11 4.57 -17.24 35.56
N VAL A 12 4.64 -18.45 34.99
CA VAL A 12 4.88 -18.66 33.56
C VAL A 12 3.62 -18.22 32.83
N GLY A 13 3.54 -16.92 32.55
CA GLY A 13 2.58 -16.36 31.61
C GLY A 13 2.96 -16.81 30.21
N ALA A 14 2.31 -17.88 29.73
CA ALA A 14 2.28 -18.19 28.32
C ALA A 14 1.52 -17.05 27.62
N LEU A 15 2.26 -15.99 27.25
CA LEU A 15 1.84 -15.02 26.26
C LEU A 15 1.78 -15.74 24.91
N ALA A 16 0.70 -16.49 24.71
CA ALA A 16 0.20 -16.79 23.38
C ALA A 16 -0.20 -15.42 22.79
N LEU A 17 0.78 -14.74 22.18
CA LEU A 17 0.53 -13.66 21.25
C LEU A 17 -0.41 -14.24 20.20
N ALA A 18 -1.69 -13.92 20.34
CA ALA A 18 -2.68 -14.09 19.31
C ALA A 18 -2.06 -13.48 18.05
N GLY A 19 -1.62 -14.34 17.13
CA GLY A 19 -1.23 -13.91 15.81
C GLY A 19 -2.46 -13.28 15.21
N CYS A 20 -2.52 -11.95 15.23
CA CYS A 20 -3.50 -11.17 14.49
C CYS A 20 -3.31 -11.54 13.02
N GLY A 21 -4.05 -12.56 12.59
CA GLY A 21 -4.08 -13.14 11.27
C GLY A 21 -4.84 -12.22 10.31
N GLY A 22 -4.44 -10.96 10.24
CA GLY A 22 -4.78 -10.12 9.10
C GLY A 22 -4.30 -10.81 7.81
N PRO A 23 -4.96 -10.55 6.68
CA PRO A 23 -4.52 -11.11 5.43
C PRO A 23 -3.09 -10.62 5.16
N LYS A 24 -2.16 -11.56 4.95
CA LYS A 24 -0.73 -11.29 4.90
C LYS A 24 -0.27 -11.09 3.47
N LEU A 25 0.78 -10.30 3.30
CA LEU A 25 1.55 -10.27 2.06
C LEU A 25 2.09 -11.67 1.72
N PRO A 26 2.39 -11.95 0.43
CA PRO A 26 2.94 -13.24 0.01
C PRO A 26 4.20 -13.62 0.78
N LYS A 27 4.44 -14.93 0.93
CA LYS A 27 5.67 -15.42 1.57
C LYS A 27 6.90 -14.91 0.80
N GLY A 28 7.86 -14.34 1.52
CA GLY A 28 9.08 -13.78 0.94
C GLY A 28 9.00 -12.32 0.51
N VAL A 29 7.85 -11.66 0.75
CA VAL A 29 7.72 -10.20 0.75
C VAL A 29 7.96 -9.68 2.16
N ASP A 30 8.91 -8.77 2.30
CA ASP A 30 9.20 -8.10 3.57
C ASP A 30 8.44 -6.77 3.63
N GLU A 31 7.57 -6.63 4.63
CA GLU A 31 6.67 -5.47 4.77
C GLU A 31 7.43 -4.17 5.11
N ASP A 32 8.51 -4.26 5.90
CA ASP A 32 9.34 -3.11 6.24
C ASP A 32 10.17 -2.66 5.04
N ALA A 33 10.72 -3.61 4.28
CA ALA A 33 11.43 -3.36 3.04
C ALA A 33 10.48 -2.76 1.99
N LEU A 34 9.24 -3.24 1.90
CA LEU A 34 8.20 -2.68 1.04
C LEU A 34 7.91 -1.22 1.40
N THR A 35 7.66 -0.96 2.68
CA THR A 35 7.40 0.39 3.19
C THR A 35 8.56 1.34 2.89
N GLN A 36 9.79 0.91 3.15
CA GLN A 36 10.99 1.71 2.86
C GLN A 36 11.23 1.88 1.36
N ALA A 37 10.95 0.86 0.55
CA ALA A 37 11.15 0.92 -0.90
C ALA A 37 10.15 1.88 -1.55
N VAL A 38 8.86 1.78 -1.20
CA VAL A 38 7.81 2.69 -1.70
C VAL A 38 8.04 4.12 -1.20
N GLY A 39 8.39 4.28 0.08
CA GLY A 39 8.72 5.57 0.67
C GLY A 39 9.89 6.26 -0.04
N ARG A 40 10.95 5.52 -0.39
CA ARG A 40 12.09 6.06 -1.16
C ARG A 40 11.76 6.32 -2.63
N ALA A 41 10.92 5.50 -3.24
CA ALA A 41 10.59 5.59 -4.65
C ALA A 41 9.72 6.81 -4.96
N ILE A 42 8.68 7.05 -4.15
CA ILE A 42 7.75 8.16 -4.40
C ILE A 42 8.07 9.39 -3.53
N GLY A 43 8.39 9.21 -2.24
CA GLY A 43 8.89 10.29 -1.38
C GLY A 43 7.93 11.45 -1.12
N SER A 44 6.62 11.27 -1.35
CA SER A 44 5.62 12.33 -1.12
C SER A 44 4.59 11.95 -0.04
N PRO A 45 4.27 12.86 0.90
CA PRO A 45 3.22 12.64 1.88
C PRO A 45 1.81 12.63 1.25
N SER A 46 1.65 13.13 0.02
CA SER A 46 0.37 13.12 -0.69
C SER A 46 0.07 11.81 -1.41
N THR A 47 0.98 10.84 -1.35
CA THR A 47 0.84 9.55 -2.02
C THR A 47 0.02 8.57 -1.19
N CYS A 48 -0.82 7.81 -1.89
CA CYS A 48 -1.42 6.59 -1.39
C CYS A 48 -1.07 5.44 -2.32
N VAL A 49 -0.68 4.29 -1.76
CA VAL A 49 -0.50 3.03 -2.47
C VAL A 49 -1.30 1.96 -1.74
N LEU A 50 -2.10 1.19 -2.44
CA LEU A 50 -2.84 0.06 -1.87
C LEU A 50 -2.48 -1.19 -2.65
N ILE A 51 -2.29 -2.29 -1.93
CA ILE A 51 -2.17 -3.63 -2.50
C ILE A 51 -3.33 -4.47 -1.99
N ALA A 52 -4.02 -5.17 -2.89
CA ALA A 52 -5.15 -6.01 -2.54
C ALA A 52 -5.10 -7.37 -3.26
N GLN A 53 -5.83 -8.31 -2.67
CA GLN A 53 -6.20 -9.56 -3.33
C GLN A 53 -7.19 -9.32 -4.48
N ALA A 54 -7.38 -10.34 -5.32
CA ALA A 54 -8.33 -10.30 -6.43
C ALA A 54 -9.80 -10.07 -5.99
N ASP A 55 -10.13 -10.35 -4.73
CA ASP A 55 -11.45 -10.09 -4.12
C ASP A 55 -11.61 -8.65 -3.58
N GLY A 56 -10.57 -7.82 -3.71
CA GLY A 56 -10.58 -6.43 -3.26
C GLY A 56 -10.22 -6.22 -1.79
N LYS A 57 -9.87 -7.29 -1.05
CA LYS A 57 -9.37 -7.16 0.32
C LYS A 57 -7.98 -6.56 0.32
N VAL A 58 -7.86 -5.34 0.85
CA VAL A 58 -6.58 -4.64 1.02
C VAL A 58 -5.70 -5.42 2.00
N LEU A 59 -4.48 -5.71 1.56
CA LEU A 59 -3.43 -6.40 2.32
C LEU A 59 -2.44 -5.42 2.92
N TRP A 60 -2.18 -4.32 2.21
CA TRP A 60 -1.16 -3.36 2.59
C TRP A 60 -1.51 -1.97 2.06
N THR A 61 -1.16 -0.97 2.85
CA THR A 61 -1.35 0.45 2.55
C THR A 61 -0.04 1.19 2.77
N GLY A 62 0.44 1.84 1.71
CA GLY A 62 1.54 2.80 1.75
C GLY A 62 1.00 4.21 1.74
N GLY A 63 1.38 5.03 2.72
CA GLY A 63 0.89 6.39 2.88
C GLY A 63 -0.01 6.55 4.10
N GLY A 64 -0.42 7.78 4.38
CA GLY A 64 -1.27 8.08 5.53
C GLY A 64 -2.74 7.72 5.28
N TYR A 65 -3.48 7.42 6.36
CA TYR A 65 -4.94 7.21 6.29
C TYR A 65 -5.65 8.34 5.54
N ILE A 66 -5.27 9.59 5.82
CA ILE A 66 -5.84 10.77 5.19
C ILE A 66 -5.54 10.82 3.68
N SER A 67 -4.33 10.48 3.23
CA SER A 67 -4.00 10.53 1.80
C SER A 67 -4.76 9.48 0.99
N CYS A 68 -5.00 8.30 1.57
CA CYS A 68 -5.75 7.23 0.92
C CYS A 68 -7.27 7.41 0.92
N ALA A 69 -7.83 8.18 1.86
CA ALA A 69 -9.27 8.45 1.96
C ALA A 69 -9.75 9.65 1.13
N ARG A 70 -8.85 10.34 0.41
CA ARG A 70 -9.21 11.53 -0.39
C ARG A 70 -10.06 11.14 -1.59
N ASN A 71 -11.09 11.94 -1.86
CA ASN A 71 -11.76 11.95 -3.14
C ASN A 71 -10.93 12.75 -4.15
N LEU A 72 -10.44 12.08 -5.18
CA LEU A 72 -9.57 12.64 -6.21
C LEU A 72 -10.18 12.40 -7.60
N PRO A 73 -9.95 13.29 -8.58
CA PRO A 73 -10.50 13.12 -9.92
C PRO A 73 -9.91 11.89 -10.61
N THR A 74 -10.75 11.07 -11.23
CA THR A 74 -10.36 9.85 -11.96
C THR A 74 -9.93 10.10 -13.41
N CYS A 75 -9.85 11.37 -13.82
CA CYS A 75 -9.61 11.80 -15.20
C CYS A 75 -10.73 11.42 -16.21
N GLU A 76 -11.85 10.90 -15.72
CA GLU A 76 -13.06 10.57 -16.51
C GLU A 76 -14.25 11.47 -16.12
N GLY A 77 -13.99 12.62 -15.50
CA GLY A 77 -15.03 13.55 -15.02
C GLY A 77 -15.74 13.12 -13.74
N LYS A 78 -15.19 12.13 -13.01
CA LYS A 78 -15.68 11.68 -11.71
C LYS A 78 -14.60 11.86 -10.64
N THR A 79 -15.01 11.86 -9.37
CA THR A 79 -14.09 11.76 -8.22
C THR A 79 -14.26 10.43 -7.52
N SER A 80 -13.17 9.87 -7.00
CA SER A 80 -13.21 8.58 -6.30
C SER A 80 -12.07 8.47 -5.29
N THR A 81 -12.18 7.51 -4.38
CA THR A 81 -11.10 7.16 -3.45
C THR A 81 -10.14 6.16 -4.08
N ALA A 82 -8.92 6.04 -3.53
CA ALA A 82 -7.98 5.02 -3.98
C ALA A 82 -8.58 3.60 -3.85
N GLN A 83 -9.29 3.33 -2.76
CA GLN A 83 -9.88 2.02 -2.53
C GLN A 83 -10.98 1.68 -3.55
N ASP A 84 -11.79 2.65 -3.95
CA ASP A 84 -12.85 2.43 -4.95
C ASP A 84 -12.28 2.25 -6.35
N VAL A 85 -11.25 3.03 -6.71
CA VAL A 85 -10.49 2.84 -7.96
C VAL A 85 -9.84 1.45 -8.01
N LEU A 86 -9.24 1.00 -6.90
CA LEU A 86 -8.69 -0.35 -6.80
C LEU A 86 -9.74 -1.43 -7.09
N LYS A 87 -10.88 -1.36 -6.38
CA LYS A 87 -11.99 -2.32 -6.53
C LYS A 87 -12.54 -2.33 -7.95
N ALA A 88 -12.73 -1.17 -8.55
CA ALA A 88 -13.23 -1.04 -9.91
C ALA A 88 -12.29 -1.63 -10.98
N ASN A 89 -11.01 -1.81 -10.66
CA ASN A 89 -9.99 -2.28 -11.60
C ASN A 89 -9.37 -3.62 -11.20
N LEU A 90 -9.99 -4.44 -10.33
CA LEU A 90 -9.41 -5.72 -9.90
C LEU A 90 -9.17 -6.72 -11.05
N ALA A 91 -10.09 -6.75 -12.03
CA ALA A 91 -10.00 -7.62 -13.21
C ALA A 91 -9.57 -6.86 -14.49
N GLY A 92 -9.21 -5.58 -14.38
CA GLY A 92 -8.91 -4.72 -15.51
C GLY A 92 -7.44 -4.76 -15.95
N GLU A 93 -7.21 -4.29 -17.17
CA GLU A 93 -5.87 -3.98 -17.67
C GLU A 93 -5.19 -2.92 -16.80
N ALA A 94 -3.86 -2.87 -16.88
CA ALA A 94 -3.10 -1.82 -16.20
C ALA A 94 -3.43 -0.44 -16.81
N LYS A 95 -3.59 0.57 -15.96
CA LYS A 95 -3.92 1.94 -16.37
C LYS A 95 -3.02 2.94 -15.66
N PHE A 96 -2.45 3.85 -16.43
CA PHE A 96 -1.55 4.88 -15.94
C PHE A 96 -2.01 6.22 -16.52
N ILE A 97 -2.73 7.01 -15.73
CA ILE A 97 -3.44 8.19 -16.20
C ILE A 97 -3.14 9.40 -15.33
N SER A 98 -3.21 10.58 -15.94
CA SER A 98 -3.02 11.85 -15.26
C SER A 98 -3.91 12.92 -15.83
N CYS A 99 -4.32 13.84 -14.96
CA CYS A 99 -5.13 15.00 -15.31
C CYS A 99 -4.95 16.08 -14.25
N ASP A 100 -5.52 17.25 -14.51
CA ASP A 100 -5.51 18.35 -13.55
C ASP A 100 -6.55 18.07 -12.45
N SER A 101 -6.15 18.24 -11.19
CA SER A 101 -7.03 18.10 -10.03
C SER A 101 -7.54 19.45 -9.52
N SER A 102 -6.83 20.52 -9.84
CA SER A 102 -7.18 21.91 -9.60
C SER A 102 -6.40 22.80 -10.61
N PRO A 103 -6.58 24.12 -10.62
CA PRO A 103 -5.79 25.01 -11.49
C PRO A 103 -4.28 24.93 -11.30
N THR A 104 -3.80 24.49 -10.12
CA THR A 104 -2.36 24.44 -9.78
C THR A 104 -1.85 23.03 -9.53
N ASN A 105 -2.75 22.05 -9.38
CA ASN A 105 -2.39 20.70 -8.99
C ASN A 105 -2.76 19.70 -10.07
N ARG A 106 -2.00 18.60 -10.11
CA ARG A 106 -2.30 17.44 -10.93
C ARG A 106 -2.54 16.24 -10.05
N VAL A 107 -3.22 15.24 -10.62
CA VAL A 107 -3.31 13.90 -10.06
C VAL A 107 -2.71 12.90 -11.05
N GLY A 108 -1.92 11.96 -10.52
CA GLY A 108 -1.45 10.80 -11.25
C GLY A 108 -1.98 9.53 -10.60
N TRP A 109 -2.50 8.62 -11.42
CA TRP A 109 -2.97 7.30 -11.02
C TRP A 109 -2.16 6.23 -11.74
N ALA A 110 -1.77 5.20 -11.01
CA ALA A 110 -1.24 3.97 -11.54
C ALA A 110 -2.00 2.80 -10.92
N MET A 111 -2.47 1.86 -11.74
CA MET A 111 -3.15 0.66 -11.25
C MET A 111 -2.88 -0.52 -12.16
N GLY A 112 -2.79 -1.71 -11.60
CA GLY A 112 -2.38 -2.88 -12.35
C GLY A 112 -2.16 -4.12 -11.48
N PRO A 113 -1.71 -5.22 -12.08
CA PRO A 113 -1.20 -6.36 -11.33
C PRO A 113 0.09 -5.96 -10.61
N VAL A 114 0.34 -6.50 -9.42
CA VAL A 114 1.65 -6.39 -8.79
C VAL A 114 2.64 -7.25 -9.60
N PRO A 115 3.73 -6.67 -10.13
CA PRO A 115 4.70 -7.40 -10.93
C PRO A 115 5.43 -8.44 -10.07
N ALA A 116 5.88 -9.52 -10.73
CA ALA A 116 6.80 -10.46 -10.12
C ALA A 116 8.24 -10.11 -10.50
N GLY A 117 9.15 -10.17 -9.54
CA GLY A 117 10.58 -10.08 -9.78
C GLY A 117 11.11 -11.29 -10.57
N GLU A 118 12.32 -11.17 -11.08
CA GLU A 118 12.97 -12.25 -11.83
C GLU A 118 13.05 -13.53 -10.99
N GLY A 119 12.61 -14.65 -11.58
CA GLY A 119 12.58 -15.95 -10.92
C GLY A 119 11.46 -16.13 -9.88
N ARG A 120 10.56 -15.14 -9.70
CA ARG A 120 9.40 -15.24 -8.80
C ARG A 120 8.11 -15.53 -9.55
N GLN A 121 7.17 -16.16 -8.86
CA GLN A 121 5.83 -16.42 -9.37
C GLN A 121 4.93 -15.19 -9.16
N ALA A 122 4.07 -14.90 -10.14
CA ALA A 122 3.04 -13.86 -10.02
C ALA A 122 2.16 -14.09 -8.78
N SER A 123 2.06 -13.07 -7.94
CA SER A 123 1.29 -13.12 -6.69
C SER A 123 -0.23 -13.12 -6.90
N GLY A 124 -0.69 -12.73 -8.09
CA GLY A 124 -2.11 -12.50 -8.38
C GLY A 124 -2.69 -11.27 -7.67
N LEU A 125 -1.85 -10.47 -7.00
CA LEU A 125 -2.28 -9.25 -6.32
C LEU A 125 -2.44 -8.09 -7.30
N ARG A 126 -3.26 -7.13 -6.88
CA ARG A 126 -3.56 -5.90 -7.61
C ARG A 126 -3.10 -4.71 -6.77
N TYR A 127 -2.75 -3.62 -7.44
CA TYR A 127 -2.42 -2.38 -6.77
C TYR A 127 -3.11 -1.18 -7.41
N VAL A 128 -3.21 -0.12 -6.61
CA VAL A 128 -3.41 1.25 -7.08
C VAL A 128 -2.41 2.13 -6.35
N ALA A 129 -1.88 3.13 -7.03
CA ALA A 129 -1.07 4.19 -6.48
C ALA A 129 -1.59 5.52 -7.02
N VAL A 130 -1.70 6.50 -6.14
CA VAL A 130 -2.17 7.84 -6.49
C VAL A 130 -1.33 8.89 -5.80
N MET A 131 -1.06 9.97 -6.52
CA MET A 131 -0.42 11.17 -5.99
C MET A 131 -1.15 12.38 -6.52
N GLU A 132 -1.46 13.33 -5.62
CA GLU A 132 -2.03 14.62 -6.00
C GLU A 132 -1.22 15.76 -5.39
N GLY A 133 -1.09 16.86 -6.13
CA GLY A 133 -0.37 18.06 -5.72
C GLY A 133 0.24 18.82 -6.89
N ASP A 134 0.89 19.93 -6.59
CA ASP A 134 1.62 20.78 -7.53
C ASP A 134 2.81 20.05 -8.20
N ARG A 135 3.43 19.13 -7.47
CA ARG A 135 4.54 18.26 -7.92
C ARG A 135 4.12 16.81 -8.08
N ALA A 136 2.83 16.54 -8.30
CA ALA A 136 2.35 15.19 -8.57
C ALA A 136 3.06 14.59 -9.78
N LEU A 137 3.59 13.38 -9.60
CA LEU A 137 4.18 12.63 -10.69
C LEU A 137 3.07 12.16 -11.66
N PRO A 138 3.36 12.08 -12.97
CA PRO A 138 2.47 11.43 -13.91
C PRO A 138 2.21 9.96 -13.55
N GLY A 139 1.04 9.42 -13.89
CA GLY A 139 0.67 8.05 -13.58
C GLY A 139 1.70 7.02 -14.06
N ILE A 140 2.30 7.22 -15.23
CA ILE A 140 3.35 6.35 -15.76
C ILE A 140 4.63 6.35 -14.91
N GLU A 141 5.00 7.52 -14.37
CA GLU A 141 6.17 7.66 -13.50
C GLU A 141 5.89 7.05 -12.12
N ILE A 142 4.66 7.20 -11.61
CA ILE A 142 4.22 6.53 -10.38
C ILE A 142 4.32 5.02 -10.55
N GLN A 143 3.82 4.47 -11.67
CA GLN A 143 3.92 3.04 -11.96
C GLN A 143 5.37 2.57 -11.91
N ASP A 144 6.23 3.15 -12.73
CA ASP A 144 7.63 2.73 -12.86
C ASP A 144 8.37 2.74 -11.50
N ARG A 145 8.11 3.75 -10.67
CA ARG A 145 8.71 3.86 -9.32
C ARG A 145 8.15 2.84 -8.35
N VAL A 146 6.83 2.69 -8.28
CA VAL A 146 6.15 1.79 -7.34
C VAL A 146 6.40 0.32 -7.69
N GLU A 147 6.34 -0.04 -8.97
CA GLU A 147 6.57 -1.42 -9.42
C GLU A 147 8.01 -1.87 -9.16
N ARG A 148 9.00 -1.01 -9.39
CA ARG A 148 10.38 -1.31 -8.97
C ARG A 148 10.53 -1.46 -7.46
N ALA A 149 9.79 -0.69 -6.68
CA ALA A 149 9.79 -0.84 -5.23
C ALA A 149 9.19 -2.19 -4.81
N PHE A 150 8.13 -2.64 -5.48
CA PHE A 150 7.55 -3.97 -5.26
C PHE A 150 8.54 -5.09 -5.55
N VAL A 151 9.19 -5.08 -6.70
CA VAL A 151 10.21 -6.09 -7.06
C VAL A 151 11.35 -6.12 -6.04
N ARG A 152 11.84 -4.93 -5.61
CA ARG A 152 12.89 -4.84 -4.58
C ARG A 152 12.45 -5.37 -3.21
N ALA A 153 11.17 -5.26 -2.90
CA ALA A 153 10.58 -5.77 -1.66
C ALA A 153 10.29 -7.27 -1.69
N GLY A 154 10.48 -7.91 -2.84
CA GLY A 154 10.33 -9.35 -3.01
C GLY A 154 8.99 -9.79 -3.58
N PHE A 155 8.29 -8.93 -4.31
CA PHE A 155 7.27 -9.44 -5.24
C PHE A 155 7.93 -10.13 -6.44
#